data_AF-A0A950WXL1-F1
#
_entry.id   AF-A0A950WXL1-F1
#
_cell.length_a   1.000
_cell.length_b   1.000
_cell.length_c   1.000
_cell.angle_alpha   90.00
_cell.angle_beta   90.00
_cell.angle_gamma   90.00
#
_symmetry.space_group_name_H-M   'P 1'
#
loop_
_entity.id
_entity.type
_entity.pdbx_description
1 polymer ?
#
loop_
_entity_poly.entity_id
_entity_poly.type
_entity_poly.pdbx_seq_one_letter_code
_entity_poly.pdbx_strand_id
1 'polypeptide(L)'
;MGGDGAMYVMVIPTTNTGAVVPGDLYAVNPDHTIRWVWHSDANVGSSVPAVAPDGTVYFTADGSGALVAIGAGGVAKWKFTPSGSALTGPVTIGPDGTLYVEDIASRVYAVAPQTGAPTWSFDAKGGFSQPQGAVAMSNDGST
;
A
#
# COMPACT_ATOMS: atom_id res chain seq x y z
N MET A 1 -2.16 -13.63 4.73
CA MET A 1 -2.88 -13.54 6.02
C MET A 1 -2.07 -12.63 6.92
N GLY A 2 -2.71 -11.71 7.65
CA GLY A 2 -2.02 -10.91 8.67
C GLY A 2 -1.53 -11.80 9.82
N GLY A 3 -0.55 -11.32 10.59
CA GLY A 3 -0.06 -12.04 11.79
C GLY A 3 -1.15 -12.28 12.86
N ASP A 4 -2.29 -11.62 12.71
CA ASP A 4 -3.50 -11.73 13.54
C ASP A 4 -4.56 -12.70 12.99
N GLY A 5 -4.28 -13.39 11.88
CA GLY A 5 -5.20 -14.32 11.24
C GLY A 5 -6.29 -13.66 10.40
N ALA A 6 -6.35 -12.33 10.32
CA ALA A 6 -7.33 -11.63 9.49
C ALA A 6 -6.97 -11.70 8.00
N MET A 7 -8.00 -11.70 7.18
CA MET A 7 -7.93 -11.47 5.74
C MET A 7 -8.35 -10.04 5.42
N TYR A 8 -7.63 -9.38 4.52
CA TYR A 8 -7.91 -8.00 4.12
C TYR A 8 -8.36 -7.98 2.66
N VAL A 9 -9.52 -7.38 2.40
CA VAL A 9 -10.17 -7.37 1.07
C VAL A 9 -10.49 -5.95 0.67
N MET A 10 -10.03 -5.55 -0.50
CA MET A 10 -10.29 -4.25 -1.10
C MET A 10 -11.47 -4.39 -2.06
N VAL A 11 -12.51 -3.58 -1.87
CA VAL A 11 -13.71 -3.62 -2.69
C VAL A 11 -13.81 -2.30 -3.46
N ILE A 12 -13.70 -2.41 -4.78
CA ILE A 12 -13.82 -1.30 -5.71
C ILE A 12 -15.20 -1.41 -6.38
N PRO A 13 -16.17 -0.56 -6.02
CA PRO A 13 -17.43 -0.55 -6.75
C PRO A 13 -17.17 -0.09 -8.19
N THR A 14 -17.76 -0.78 -9.16
CA THR A 14 -17.73 -0.33 -10.56
C THR A 14 -19.03 0.39 -10.87
N THR A 15 -18.92 1.57 -11.49
CA THR A 15 -20.07 2.27 -12.06
C THR A 15 -19.92 2.30 -13.58
N ASN A 16 -21.02 2.10 -14.32
CA ASN A 16 -21.04 2.17 -15.78
C ASN A 16 -21.00 3.61 -16.32
N THR A 17 -20.77 4.60 -15.45
CA THR A 17 -20.87 6.03 -15.75
C THR A 17 -19.50 6.72 -15.84
N GLY A 18 -18.40 6.00 -15.60
CA GLY A 18 -17.05 6.58 -15.54
C GLY A 18 -16.79 7.43 -14.29
N ALA A 19 -17.73 7.45 -13.33
CA ALA A 19 -17.56 8.16 -12.07
C ALA A 19 -16.60 7.40 -11.14
N VAL A 20 -15.58 8.10 -10.64
CA VAL A 20 -14.74 7.60 -9.54
C VAL A 20 -15.63 7.44 -8.31
N VAL A 21 -15.94 6.20 -7.95
CA VAL A 21 -16.63 5.89 -6.70
C VAL A 21 -15.61 5.56 -5.62
N PRO A 22 -15.85 6.03 -4.39
CA PRO A 22 -15.04 5.60 -3.26
C PRO A 22 -15.17 4.09 -3.08
N GLY A 23 -14.08 3.44 -2.65
CA GLY A 23 -14.14 2.04 -2.27
C GLY A 23 -13.69 1.81 -0.84
N ASP A 24 -13.78 0.56 -0.43
CA ASP A 24 -13.67 0.15 0.95
C ASP A 24 -12.54 -0.86 1.15
N LEU A 25 -11.92 -0.83 2.32
CA LEU A 25 -11.06 -1.89 2.82
C LEU A 25 -11.77 -2.63 3.96
N TYR A 26 -11.98 -3.92 3.77
CA TYR A 26 -12.56 -4.81 4.76
C TYR A 26 -11.46 -5.63 5.44
N ALA A 27 -11.51 -5.70 6.78
CA ALA A 27 -10.85 -6.75 7.53
C ALA A 27 -11.87 -7.82 7.89
N VAL A 28 -11.55 -9.07 7.57
CA VAL A 28 -12.42 -10.22 7.74
C VAL A 28 -11.72 -11.23 8.65
N ASN A 29 -12.43 -11.70 9.66
CA ASN A 29 -11.94 -12.74 10.57
C ASN A 29 -11.89 -14.11 9.87
N PRO A 30 -11.13 -15.09 10.40
CA PRO A 30 -11.13 -16.46 9.88
C PRO A 30 -12.51 -17.13 9.80
N ASP A 31 -13.43 -16.71 10.67
CA ASP A 31 -14.81 -17.20 10.70
C ASP A 31 -15.75 -16.50 9.70
N HIS A 32 -15.17 -15.69 8.81
CA HIS A 32 -15.83 -14.90 7.77
C HIS A 32 -16.69 -13.73 8.28
N THR A 33 -16.57 -13.36 9.56
CA THR A 33 -17.21 -12.15 10.09
C THR A 33 -16.39 -10.89 9.78
N ILE A 34 -17.06 -9.75 9.58
CA ILE A 34 -16.38 -8.45 9.38
C ILE A 34 -15.81 -7.99 10.73
N ARG A 35 -14.51 -7.73 10.75
CA ARG A 35 -13.81 -7.16 11.90
C ARG A 35 -13.89 -5.64 11.91
N TRP A 36 -13.65 -5.02 10.76
CA TRP A 36 -13.84 -3.59 10.54
C TRP A 36 -13.92 -3.28 9.05
N VAL A 37 -14.45 -2.09 8.74
CA VAL A 37 -14.48 -1.51 7.40
C VAL A 37 -13.83 -0.13 7.49
N TRP A 38 -12.89 0.13 6.60
CA TRP A 38 -12.34 1.46 6.37
C TRP A 38 -12.89 1.99 5.05
N HIS A 39 -13.52 3.15 5.11
CA HIS A 39 -14.09 3.83 3.96
C HIS A 39 -13.10 4.86 3.45
N SER A 40 -12.77 4.79 2.16
CA SER A 40 -12.00 5.82 1.50
C SER A 40 -12.90 6.95 1.03
N ASP A 41 -12.37 8.16 0.96
CA ASP A 41 -13.01 9.28 0.26
C ASP A 41 -12.71 9.28 -1.26
N ALA A 42 -11.82 8.39 -1.69
CA ALA A 42 -11.38 8.24 -3.07
C ALA A 42 -11.45 6.77 -3.50
N ASN A 43 -11.21 6.49 -4.79
CA ASN A 43 -11.04 5.12 -5.21
C ASN A 43 -9.91 4.46 -4.41
N VAL A 44 -10.16 3.22 -4.00
CA VAL A 44 -9.15 2.37 -3.37
C VAL A 44 -8.60 1.56 -4.53
N GLY A 45 -7.42 1.92 -5.00
CA GLY A 45 -6.84 1.32 -6.20
C GLY A 45 -6.70 -0.19 -6.19
N SER A 46 -6.35 -0.76 -7.35
CA SER A 46 -6.19 -2.21 -7.54
C SER A 46 -4.93 -2.81 -6.91
N SER A 47 -4.24 -2.10 -6.01
CA SER A 47 -2.98 -2.58 -5.43
C SER A 47 -3.23 -3.65 -4.37
N VAL A 48 -2.37 -4.67 -4.35
CA VAL A 48 -2.44 -5.71 -3.31
C VAL A 48 -1.93 -5.10 -1.99
N PRO A 49 -2.73 -5.12 -0.90
CA PRO A 49 -2.28 -4.58 0.38
C PRO A 49 -1.17 -5.44 0.99
N ALA A 50 -0.20 -4.79 1.62
CA ALA A 50 0.80 -5.42 2.46
C ALA A 50 0.39 -5.34 3.94
N VAL A 51 0.69 -6.38 4.72
CA VAL A 51 0.30 -6.44 6.14
C VAL A 51 1.54 -6.69 6.98
N ALA A 52 1.82 -5.79 7.92
CA ALA A 52 2.90 -5.94 8.89
C ALA A 52 2.54 -6.91 10.02
N PRO A 53 3.55 -7.45 10.75
CA PRO A 53 3.31 -8.32 11.91
C PRO A 53 2.45 -7.69 13.02
N ASP A 54 2.46 -6.36 13.13
CA ASP A 54 1.65 -5.60 14.10
C ASP A 54 0.18 -5.42 13.66
N GLY A 55 -0.20 -5.97 12.50
CA GLY A 55 -1.52 -5.83 11.90
C GLY A 55 -1.75 -4.50 11.17
N THR A 56 -0.72 -3.66 11.00
CA THR A 56 -0.83 -2.48 10.13
C THR A 56 -0.93 -2.92 8.67
N VAL A 57 -1.90 -2.38 7.96
CA VAL A 57 -2.15 -2.62 6.54
C VAL A 57 -1.67 -1.41 5.73
N TYR A 58 -0.91 -1.65 4.67
CA TYR A 58 -0.36 -0.65 3.77
C TYR A 58 -0.83 -0.91 2.34
N PHE A 59 -1.29 0.12 1.65
CA PHE A 59 -1.73 0.01 0.25
C PHE A 59 -1.65 1.37 -0.45
N THR A 60 -1.63 1.34 -1.78
CA THR A 60 -1.73 2.53 -2.61
C THR A 60 -3.18 2.73 -3.06
N ALA A 61 -3.72 3.92 -2.83
CA ALA A 61 -5.09 4.28 -3.19
C ALA A 61 -5.09 5.03 -4.54
N ASP A 62 -5.39 4.30 -5.62
CA ASP A 62 -5.54 4.85 -6.96
C ASP A 62 -6.66 5.90 -7.01
N GLY A 63 -6.39 7.05 -7.60
CA GLY A 63 -7.18 8.27 -7.51
C GLY A 63 -6.55 9.33 -6.61
N SER A 64 -5.83 8.95 -5.56
CA SER A 64 -5.02 9.88 -4.75
C SER A 64 -3.52 9.72 -4.91
N GLY A 65 -3.07 8.60 -5.52
CA GLY A 65 -1.65 8.31 -5.74
C GLY A 65 -0.84 8.23 -4.44
N ALA A 66 -1.50 7.91 -3.33
CA ALA A 66 -0.92 7.98 -1.99
C ALA A 66 -0.78 6.60 -1.37
N LEU A 67 0.24 6.46 -0.53
CA LEU A 67 0.44 5.33 0.37
C LEU A 67 -0.32 5.60 1.65
N VAL A 68 -1.21 4.68 2.02
CA VAL A 68 -2.04 4.78 3.22
C VAL A 68 -1.64 3.67 4.19
N ALA A 69 -1.57 3.99 5.47
CA ALA A 69 -1.39 3.03 6.55
C ALA A 69 -2.63 2.98 7.45
N ILE A 70 -3.23 1.81 7.59
CA ILE A 70 -4.38 1.55 8.46
C ILE A 70 -3.94 0.62 9.58
N GLY A 71 -4.15 1.00 10.84
CA GLY A 71 -3.83 0.13 11.97
C GLY A 71 -4.75 -1.08 12.07
N ALA A 72 -4.39 -2.06 12.90
CA ALA A 72 -5.16 -3.29 13.10
C ALA A 72 -6.63 -3.07 13.55
N GLY A 73 -6.96 -1.89 14.09
CA GLY A 73 -8.31 -1.48 14.46
C GLY A 73 -9.11 -0.75 13.37
N GLY A 74 -8.61 -0.66 12.14
CA GLY A 74 -9.30 0.00 11.03
C GLY A 74 -9.16 1.53 11.00
N VAL A 75 -8.31 2.10 11.86
CA VAL A 75 -8.08 3.56 11.93
C VAL A 75 -6.83 3.93 11.14
N ALA A 76 -6.94 4.97 10.31
CA ALA A 76 -5.81 5.50 9.56
C ALA A 76 -4.71 6.02 10.51
N LYS A 77 -3.48 5.53 10.32
CA LYS A 77 -2.28 5.97 11.04
C LYS A 77 -1.67 7.20 10.38
N TRP A 78 -1.44 7.11 9.07
CA TRP A 78 -0.82 8.17 8.28
C TRP A 78 -1.07 7.98 6.78
N LYS A 79 -0.76 9.02 6.01
CA LYS A 79 -0.79 9.04 4.54
C LYS A 79 0.49 9.69 4.01
N PHE A 80 1.10 9.10 2.99
CA PHE A 80 2.23 9.65 2.25
C PHE A 80 1.85 9.89 0.80
N THR A 81 2.12 11.10 0.29
CA THR A 81 1.89 11.46 -1.10
C THR A 81 3.17 12.10 -1.65
N PRO A 82 3.82 11.51 -2.67
CA PRO A 82 4.99 12.12 -3.28
C PRO A 82 4.62 13.40 -4.03
N SER A 83 5.53 14.38 -4.03
CA SER A 83 5.31 15.65 -4.74
C SER A 83 5.38 15.44 -6.25
N GLY A 84 4.35 15.89 -6.98
CA GLY A 84 4.33 15.93 -8.45
C GLY A 84 4.27 14.57 -9.13
N SER A 85 3.87 13.51 -8.42
CA SER A 85 3.76 12.15 -8.95
C SER A 85 2.70 11.35 -8.19
N ALA A 86 2.31 10.19 -8.71
CA ALA A 86 1.34 9.30 -8.09
C ALA A 86 1.97 7.92 -7.88
N LEU A 87 1.79 7.34 -6.69
CA LEU A 87 2.18 5.97 -6.41
C LEU A 87 1.28 5.01 -7.17
N THR A 88 1.89 4.02 -7.83
CA THR A 88 1.19 3.09 -8.74
C THR A 88 1.47 1.63 -8.41
N GLY A 89 2.56 1.33 -7.70
CA GLY A 89 2.97 -0.03 -7.39
C GLY A 89 2.35 -0.62 -6.12
N PRO A 90 2.49 -1.94 -5.92
CA PRO A 90 2.27 -2.56 -4.62
C PRO A 90 3.29 -2.04 -3.59
N VAL A 91 2.98 -2.25 -2.31
CA VAL A 91 3.88 -1.90 -1.21
C VAL A 91 4.66 -3.14 -0.80
N THR A 92 5.99 -3.04 -0.72
CA THR A 92 6.84 -4.09 -0.15
C THR A 92 7.29 -3.68 1.26
N ILE A 93 7.22 -4.60 2.22
CA ILE A 93 7.75 -4.40 3.59
C ILE A 93 9.12 -5.09 3.66
N GLY A 94 10.17 -4.33 3.94
CA GLY A 94 11.53 -4.84 4.14
C GLY A 94 11.66 -5.61 5.46
N PRO A 95 12.74 -6.40 5.64
CA PRO A 95 13.00 -7.14 6.89
C PRO A 95 13.10 -6.25 8.13
N ASP A 96 13.51 -5.00 7.95
CA ASP A 96 13.60 -3.94 8.97
C ASP A 96 12.27 -3.17 9.16
N GLY A 97 11.24 -3.52 8.40
CA GLY A 97 9.93 -2.84 8.37
C GLY A 97 9.88 -1.64 7.43
N THR A 98 10.96 -1.27 6.75
CA THR A 98 10.96 -0.16 5.78
C THR A 98 9.99 -0.46 4.64
N LEU A 99 9.16 0.51 4.27
CA LEU A 99 8.19 0.36 3.19
C LEU A 99 8.79 0.83 1.87
N TYR A 100 8.68 0.03 0.81
CA TYR A 100 9.12 0.39 -0.53
C TYR A 100 7.92 0.48 -1.47
N VAL A 101 7.85 1.57 -2.23
CA VAL A 101 6.77 1.82 -3.18
C VAL A 101 7.27 2.66 -4.35
N GLU A 102 6.73 2.40 -5.53
CA GLU A 102 7.07 3.13 -6.76
C GLU A 102 5.97 4.08 -7.20
N ASP A 103 6.39 5.13 -7.90
CA ASP A 103 5.50 6.07 -8.59
C ASP A 103 5.44 5.85 -10.10
N ILE A 104 4.48 6.52 -10.75
CA ILE A 104 4.26 6.47 -12.20
C ILE A 104 5.45 6.97 -13.01
N ALA A 105 6.35 7.74 -12.39
CA ALA A 105 7.57 8.24 -13.00
C ALA A 105 8.76 7.29 -12.79
N SER A 106 8.53 6.05 -12.32
CA SER A 106 9.56 5.06 -12.01
C SER A 106 10.54 5.51 -10.91
N ARG A 107 10.07 6.36 -9.99
CA ARG A 107 10.81 6.66 -8.76
C ARG A 107 10.39 5.70 -7.66
N VAL A 108 11.37 5.09 -7.02
CA VAL A 108 11.16 4.25 -5.84
C VAL A 108 11.40 5.09 -4.59
N TYR A 109 10.54 4.91 -3.61
CA TYR A 109 10.60 5.57 -2.30
C TYR A 109 10.78 4.51 -1.22
N ALA A 110 11.66 4.79 -0.26
CA ALA A 110 11.57 4.16 1.05
C ALA A 110 10.86 5.08 2.03
N VAL A 111 9.95 4.49 2.80
CA VAL A 111 9.07 5.22 3.71
C VAL A 111 9.14 4.57 5.08
N ALA A 112 9.33 5.39 6.11
CA ALA A 112 9.35 4.93 7.49
C ALA A 112 7.95 4.43 7.91
N PRO A 113 7.81 3.16 8.37
CA PRO A 113 6.51 2.55 8.62
C PRO A 113 5.72 3.20 9.75
N GLN A 114 6.40 3.89 10.67
CA GLN A 114 5.80 4.52 11.84
C GLN A 114 5.19 5.89 11.54
N THR A 115 5.77 6.63 10.59
CA THR A 115 5.43 8.04 10.37
C THR A 115 4.94 8.34 8.96
N GLY A 116 5.21 7.46 7.99
CA GLY A 116 4.97 7.76 6.58
C GLY A 116 5.99 8.73 5.98
N ALA A 117 7.06 9.07 6.71
CA ALA A 117 8.09 9.98 6.21
C ALA A 117 9.00 9.27 5.19
N PRO A 118 9.29 9.87 4.03
CA PRO A 118 10.27 9.31 3.09
C PRO A 118 11.68 9.38 3.70
N THR A 119 12.39 8.25 3.71
CA THR A 119 13.77 8.15 4.21
C THR A 119 14.79 8.23 3.08
N TRP A 120 14.42 7.76 1.88
CA TRP A 120 15.18 7.97 0.64
C TRP A 120 14.27 7.90 -0.59
N SER A 121 14.75 8.40 -1.73
CA SER A 121 14.13 8.16 -3.04
C SER A 121 15.18 7.94 -4.15
N PHE A 122 14.89 7.07 -5.12
CA PHE A 122 15.77 6.73 -6.24
C PHE A 122 15.00 6.80 -7.55
N ASP A 123 15.53 7.53 -8.53
CA ASP A 123 14.92 7.69 -9.86
C ASP A 123 15.47 6.64 -10.83
N ALA A 124 14.66 5.66 -11.21
CA ALA A 124 15.10 4.53 -12.03
C ALA A 124 15.14 4.83 -13.53
N LYS A 125 14.90 6.08 -13.96
CA LYS A 125 14.84 6.54 -15.37
C LYS A 125 16.11 6.31 -16.21
N GLY A 126 17.12 5.62 -15.70
CA GLY A 126 18.31 5.20 -16.42
C GLY A 126 18.35 3.74 -16.91
N GLY A 127 17.38 2.87 -16.63
CA GLY A 127 17.61 1.45 -17.00
C GLY A 127 16.53 0.39 -16.85
N PHE A 128 15.28 0.68 -16.50
CA PHE A 128 14.24 -0.37 -16.51
C PHE A 128 12.94 0.18 -17.10
N SER A 129 12.64 -0.19 -18.34
CA SER A 129 11.31 -0.02 -18.93
C SER A 129 10.34 -0.95 -18.19
N GLN A 130 9.50 -0.37 -17.33
CA GLN A 130 8.38 -1.00 -16.62
C GLN A 130 8.72 -2.21 -15.74
N PRO A 131 9.10 -2.03 -14.47
CA PRO A 131 8.82 -3.06 -13.48
C PRO A 131 7.32 -3.06 -13.15
N GLN A 132 6.49 -3.75 -13.95
CA GLN A 132 5.24 -4.29 -13.40
C GLN A 132 5.60 -5.45 -12.46
N GLY A 133 6.06 -5.13 -11.26
CA GLY A 133 6.50 -6.13 -10.30
C GLY A 133 6.86 -5.53 -8.95
N ALA A 134 6.57 -6.27 -7.87
CA ALA A 134 7.04 -5.89 -6.55
C ALA A 134 8.57 -5.78 -6.55
N VAL A 135 9.12 -4.74 -5.92
CA VAL A 135 10.55 -4.67 -5.65
C VAL A 135 10.90 -5.86 -4.77
N ALA A 136 11.65 -6.81 -5.32
CA ALA A 136 12.18 -7.95 -4.60
C ALA A 136 13.60 -7.61 -4.13
N MET A 137 13.82 -7.64 -2.82
CA MET A 137 15.17 -7.54 -2.24
C MET A 137 15.79 -8.94 -2.21
N SER A 138 16.99 -9.10 -2.75
CA SER A 138 17.82 -10.27 -2.44
C SER A 138 18.44 -10.06 -1.06
N ASN A 139 18.36 -11.07 -0.19
CA ASN A 139 19.10 -11.07 1.06
C ASN A 139 20.58 -11.29 0.70
N ASP A 140 21.40 -10.24 0.65
CA ASP A 140 22.85 -10.39 0.62
C ASP A 140 23.32 -10.74 2.02
N GLY A 141 23.12 -12.01 2.37
CA GLY A 141 23.57 -12.54 3.64
C GLY A 141 25.06 -12.27 3.82
N SER A 142 25.38 -11.37 4.75
CA SER A 142 26.63 -11.42 5.49
C SER A 142 26.32 -11.38 6.98
N THR A 143 26.69 -12.48 7.62
CA THR A 143 26.74 -12.74 9.06
C THR A 143 27.38 -11.61 9.86
#